data_AF-A0A369WS75-F1
#
_entry.id   AF-A0A369WS75-F1
#
_cell.length_a   1.000
_cell.length_b   1.000
_cell.length_c   1.000
_cell.angle_alpha   90.00
_cell.angle_beta   90.00
_cell.angle_gamma   90.00
#
_symmetry.space_group_name_H-M   'P 1'
#
loop_
_entity.id
_entity.type
_entity.pdbx_description
1 polymer ?
#
loop_
_entity_poly.entity_id
_entity_poly.type
_entity_poly.pdbx_seq_one_letter_code
_entity_poly.pdbx_strand_id
1 'polypeptide(L)' 'MNLEHLSSRLKLDVSHLHWQARSQHLTQEQFQQRFQSIADGYCEMVDDDDLPQVKQLLNLYLHHPPKSLS' A
#
# COMPACT_ATOMS: atom_id res chain seq x y z
N MET A 1 -13.71 3.07 -10.90
CA MET A 1 -13.39 2.04 -9.88
C MET A 1 -13.95 2.55 -8.55
N ASN A 2 -14.61 1.74 -7.73
CA ASN A 2 -15.18 2.24 -6.47
C ASN A 2 -14.06 2.34 -5.41
N LEU A 3 -13.87 3.50 -4.77
CA LEU A 3 -12.82 3.79 -3.79
C LEU A 3 -12.68 2.71 -2.69
N GLU A 4 -13.81 2.14 -2.27
CA GLU A 4 -13.86 1.06 -1.27
C GLU A 4 -13.15 -0.22 -1.73
N HIS A 5 -13.32 -0.59 -3.00
CA HIS A 5 -12.64 -1.75 -3.59
C HIS A 5 -11.14 -1.48 -3.77
N LEU A 6 -10.77 -0.24 -4.12
CA LEU A 6 -9.38 0.19 -4.24
C LEU A 6 -8.67 0.18 -2.87
N SER A 7 -9.33 0.68 -1.83
CA SER A 7 -8.84 0.64 -0.44
C SER A 7 -8.62 -0.80 0.05
N SER A 8 -9.58 -1.70 -0.22
CA SER A 8 -9.45 -3.12 0.15
C SER A 8 -8.29 -3.81 -0.56
N ARG A 9 -8.10 -3.54 -1.85
CA ARG A 9 -6.98 -4.10 -2.62
C ARG A 9 -5.64 -3.53 -2.16
N LEU A 10 -5.55 -2.21 -1.95
CA LEU A 10 -4.36 -1.55 -1.44
C LEU A 10 -3.93 -2.14 -0.10
N LYS A 11 -4.89 -2.34 0.81
CA LYS A 11 -4.67 -2.98 2.10
C LYS A 11 -4.03 -4.37 1.94
N LEU A 12 -4.54 -5.20 1.03
CA LEU A 12 -4.01 -6.54 0.77
C LEU A 12 -2.58 -6.50 0.22
N ASP A 13 -2.33 -5.68 -0.81
CA ASP A 13 -1.02 -5.62 -1.45
C ASP A 13 0.05 -5.12 -0.46
N VAL A 14 -0.27 -4.11 0.36
CA VAL A 14 0.66 -3.59 1.38
C VAL A 14 0.83 -4.57 2.55
N SER A 15 -0.24 -5.23 3.02
CA SER A 15 -0.11 -6.31 4.03
C SER A 15 0.79 -7.45 3.52
N HIS A 16 0.68 -7.82 2.25
CA HIS A 16 1.53 -8.83 1.64
C HIS A 16 3.00 -8.38 1.57
N LEU A 17 3.27 -7.12 1.20
CA LEU A 17 4.63 -6.58 1.22
C LEU A 17 5.26 -6.62 2.63
N HIS A 18 4.50 -6.26 3.68
CA HIS A 18 4.94 -6.37 5.07
C HIS A 18 5.18 -7.83 5.51
N TRP A 19 4.39 -8.77 5.00
CA TRP A 19 4.64 -10.19 5.21
C TRP A 19 5.93 -10.63 4.51
N GLN A 20 6.15 -10.24 3.26
CA GLN A 20 7.39 -10.53 2.52
C GLN A 20 8.61 -9.95 3.21
N ALA A 21 8.53 -8.72 3.73
CA ALA A 21 9.63 -8.11 4.48
C ALA A 21 10.06 -8.95 5.69
N ARG A 22 9.08 -9.51 6.42
CA ARG A 22 9.34 -10.37 7.59
C ARG A 22 9.79 -11.78 7.22
N SER A 23 9.14 -12.41 6.24
CA SER A 23 9.40 -13.81 5.88
C SER A 23 10.60 -13.98 4.96
N GLN A 24 10.78 -13.07 4.01
CA GLN A 24 11.84 -13.10 2.99
C GLN A 24 13.02 -12.19 3.31
N HIS A 25 13.03 -11.55 4.49
CA HIS A 25 14.12 -10.69 4.96
C HIS A 25 14.47 -9.60 3.94
N LEU A 26 13.45 -8.92 3.39
CA LEU A 26 13.68 -7.81 2.47
C LEU A 26 14.51 -6.74 3.17
N THR A 27 15.51 -6.23 2.46
CA THR A 27 16.23 -5.04 2.93
C THR A 27 15.28 -3.84 2.97
N GLN A 28 15.62 -2.84 3.78
CA GLN A 28 14.84 -1.60 3.85
C GLN A 28 14.68 -0.93 2.48
N GLU A 29 15.74 -0.96 1.66
CA GLU A 29 15.71 -0.43 0.29
C GLU A 29 14.73 -1.20 -0.61
N GLN A 30 14.78 -2.54 -0.60
CA GLN A 30 13.86 -3.36 -1.38
C GLN A 30 12.41 -3.17 -0.95
N PHE A 31 12.16 -3.05 0.35
CA PHE A 31 10.84 -2.72 0.86
C PHE A 31 10.37 -1.36 0.34
N GLN A 32 11.20 -0.32 0.43
CA GLN A 32 10.86 1.02 -0.04
C GLN A 32 10.59 1.07 -1.53
N GLN A 33 11.42 0.43 -2.37
CA GLN A 33 11.21 0.37 -3.81
C GLN A 33 9.88 -0.31 -4.17
N ARG A 34 9.58 -1.45 -3.52
CA ARG A 34 8.32 -2.17 -3.75
C ARG A 34 7.11 -1.39 -3.24
N PHE A 35 7.24 -0.73 -2.08
CA PHE A 35 6.20 0.12 -1.53
C PHE A 35 5.90 1.30 -2.46
N GLN A 36 6.94 1.95 -3.00
CA GLN A 36 6.79 3.06 -3.94
C GLN A 36 6.12 2.60 -5.23
N SER A 37 6.50 1.44 -5.78
CA SER A 37 5.85 0.90 -6.97
C SER A 37 4.36 0.61 -6.76
N ILE A 38 3.97 0.13 -5.58
CA ILE A 38 2.56 0.01 -5.19
C ILE A 38 1.92 1.41 -5.13
N ALA A 39 2.52 2.34 -4.38
CA ALA A 39 2.01 3.70 -4.20
C ALA A 39 1.73 4.41 -5.53
N ASP A 40 2.67 4.36 -6.47
CA ASP A 40 2.55 4.99 -7.78
C ASP A 40 1.40 4.36 -8.59
N GLY A 41 1.33 3.03 -8.64
CA GLY A 41 0.24 2.34 -9.33
C GLY A 41 -1.15 2.70 -8.79
N TYR A 42 -1.29 2.84 -7.46
CA TYR A 42 -2.57 3.25 -6.87
C TYR A 42 -2.88 4.74 -7.08
N CYS A 43 -1.87 5.59 -7.13
CA CYS A 43 -2.04 7.01 -7.45
C CYS A 43 -2.46 7.22 -8.91
N GLU A 44 -1.96 6.41 -9.84
CA GLU A 44 -2.32 6.47 -11.27
C GLU A 44 -3.72 5.92 -11.58
N MET A 45 -4.29 5.10 -10.70
CA MET A 45 -5.61 4.46 -10.88
C MET A 45 -6.79 5.31 -10.35
N VAL A 46 -6.52 6.44 -9.71
CA VAL A 46 -7.54 7.30 -9.12
C VAL A 46 -7.53 8.70 -9.75
N ASP A 47 -8.69 9.35 -9.73
CA ASP A 47 -8.84 10.73 -10.17
C ASP A 47 -8.23 11.69 -9.12
N ASP A 48 -8.01 12.95 -9.53
CA ASP A 48 -7.39 13.99 -8.70
C ASP A 48 -8.13 14.23 -7.38
N ASP A 49 -9.45 14.01 -7.34
CA ASP A 49 -10.28 14.17 -6.14
C ASP A 49 -10.00 13.10 -5.07
N ASP A 50 -9.58 11.90 -5.49
CA ASP A 50 -9.36 10.73 -4.64
C ASP A 50 -7.89 10.50 -4.30
N LEU A 51 -6.98 11.07 -5.10
CA LEU A 51 -5.53 11.03 -4.91
C LEU A 51 -5.08 11.42 -3.48
N PRO A 52 -5.62 12.46 -2.83
CA PRO A 52 -5.24 12.81 -1.45
C PRO A 52 -5.56 11.71 -0.44
N GLN A 53 -6.70 11.03 -0.60
CA GLN A 53 -7.14 9.96 0.29
C GLN A 53 -6.24 8.72 0.14
N VAL A 54 -5.89 8.36 -1.10
CA VAL A 54 -4.95 7.27 -1.39
C VAL A 54 -3.57 7.56 -0.81
N LYS A 55 -3.04 8.78 -0.98
CA LYS A 55 -1.76 9.20 -0.39
C LYS A 55 -1.78 9.13 1.14
N GLN A 56 -2.88 9.55 1.77
CA GLN A 56 -3.03 9.47 3.22
C GLN A 56 -3.03 8.01 3.72
N LEU A 57 -3.75 7.12 3.01
CA LEU A 57 -3.78 5.68 3.29
C LEU A 57 -2.40 5.03 3.15
N LEU A 58 -1.67 5.34 2.07
CA LEU A 58 -0.30 4.88 1.86
C LEU A 58 0.62 5.34 2.98
N ASN A 59 0.57 6.62 3.35
CA ASN A 59 1.39 7.14 4.44
C ASN A 59 1.07 6.43 5.78
N LEU A 60 -0.22 6.17 6.05
CA LEU A 60 -0.62 5.40 7.23
C LEU A 60 0.00 3.99 7.20
N TYR A 61 -0.05 3.28 6.08
CA TYR A 61 0.44 1.91 5.97
C TYR A 61 1.96 1.76 5.93
N LEU A 62 2.68 2.82 5.57
CA LEU A 62 4.12 2.88 5.68
C LEU A 62 4.58 2.84 7.15
N HIS A 63 3.89 3.57 8.02
CA HIS A 63 4.22 3.67 9.45
C HIS A 63 3.51 2.61 10.32
N HIS A 64 2.30 2.22 9.91
CA HIS A 64 1.44 1.30 10.64
C HIS A 64 0.93 0.23 9.69
N PRO A 65 1.55 -0.97 9.68
CA PRO A 65 1.13 -2.06 8.82
C PRO A 65 -0.38 -2.31 8.96
N PRO A 66 -1.12 -2.45 7.85
CA PRO A 66 -2.54 -2.74 7.93
C PRO A 66 -2.75 -4.04 8.71
N LYS A 67 -3.66 -4.01 9.69
CA LYS A 67 -4.07 -5.23 10.39
C LYS A 67 -4.59 -6.22 9.35
N SER A 68 -3.96 -7.40 9.29
CA SER A 68 -4.46 -8.51 8.47
C SER A 68 -5.94 -8.70 8.75
N LEU A 69 -6.71 -8.93 7.69
CA LEU A 69 -8.10 -9.36 7.80
C LEU A 69 -8.08 -10.76 8.43
N SER A 70 -8.12 -10.79 9.77
CA SER A 70 -8.41 -11.96 10.60
C SER A 70 -9.91 -12.17 10.67
#